data_AF-A0A9W9W808-F1
#
_entry.id   AF-A0A9W9W808-F1
#
_cell.length_a   1.000
_cell.length_b   1.000
_cell.length_c   1.000
_cell.angle_alpha   90.00
_cell.angle_beta   90.00
_cell.angle_gamma   90.00
#
_symmetry.space_group_name_H-M   'P 1'
#
loop_
_entity.id
_entity.type
_entity.pdbx_description
1 polymer ?
#
loop_
_entity_poly.entity_id
_entity_poly.type
_entity_poly.pdbx_seq_one_letter_code
_entity_poly.pdbx_strand_id
1 'polypeptide(L)'
;MNVIASRINYIARYSDSDDPTKELERVQLESSIPDGQEDNVIRHTSEWSRGKFRAYYNKRSVLTVEAVEVQKSKRRANQLVQEIQRLIDQRTQSGK
;
A
#
# COMPACT_ATOMS: atom_id res chain seq x y z
N MET A 1 -23.31 -14.33 -7.25
CA MET A 1 -22.23 -14.71 -6.31
C MET A 1 -21.85 -13.45 -5.55
N ASN A 2 -21.99 -13.42 -4.22
CA ASN A 2 -21.40 -12.33 -3.42
C ASN A 2 -19.90 -12.58 -3.35
N VAL A 3 -19.12 -11.74 -4.01
CA VAL A 3 -17.67 -11.73 -3.84
C VAL A 3 -17.43 -11.10 -2.47
N ILE A 4 -17.05 -11.91 -1.48
CA ILE A 4 -16.50 -11.39 -0.23
C ILE A 4 -15.18 -10.71 -0.62
N ALA A 5 -14.99 -9.47 -0.18
CA ALA A 5 -13.83 -8.68 -0.52
C ALA A 5 -13.14 -8.22 0.76
N SER A 6 -11.82 -8.36 0.78
CA SER A 6 -11.00 -8.03 1.93
C SER A 6 -10.52 -6.60 1.86
N ARG A 7 -10.58 -5.91 3.00
CA ARG A 7 -10.17 -4.50 3.08
C ARG A 7 -8.66 -4.38 2.98
N ILE A 8 -8.21 -3.40 2.20
CA ILE A 8 -6.79 -3.07 2.05
C ILE A 8 -6.56 -1.57 2.22
N ASN A 9 -5.48 -1.21 2.88
CA ASN A 9 -5.01 0.16 3.05
C ASN A 9 -3.69 0.36 2.31
N TYR A 10 -3.61 1.39 1.48
CA TYR A 10 -2.39 1.81 0.81
C TYR A 10 -1.86 3.08 1.48
N ILE A 11 -0.60 3.08 1.91
CA ILE A 11 -0.01 4.17 2.69
C ILE A 11 1.29 4.65 2.04
N ALA A 12 1.46 5.97 1.95
CA ALA A 12 2.77 6.58 1.69
C ALA A 12 3.00 7.73 2.66
N ARG A 13 4.23 7.83 3.16
CA ARG A 13 4.67 8.93 4.03
C ARG A 13 5.35 10.03 3.21
N TYR A 14 5.23 11.27 3.66
CA TYR A 14 5.90 12.41 3.04
C TYR A 14 6.38 13.42 4.06
N SER A 15 7.35 14.23 3.64
CA SER A 15 7.72 15.48 4.29
C SER A 15 7.95 16.54 3.21
N ASP A 16 7.31 17.70 3.36
CA ASP A 16 7.61 18.88 2.56
C ASP A 16 8.85 19.64 3.08
N SER A 17 9.51 19.13 4.14
CA SER A 17 10.72 19.69 4.75
C SER A 17 11.90 18.73 4.64
N ASP A 18 13.10 19.27 4.42
CA ASP A 18 14.36 18.51 4.52
C ASP A 18 14.83 18.33 5.98
N ASP A 19 14.11 18.91 6.96
CA ASP A 19 14.39 18.73 8.38
C ASP A 19 14.06 17.29 8.84
N PRO A 20 15.06 16.49 9.26
CA PRO A 20 14.85 15.10 9.68
C PRO A 20 14.12 14.97 11.03
N THR A 21 13.96 16.06 11.78
CA THR A 21 13.25 16.07 13.07
C THR A 21 11.74 16.30 12.91
N LYS A 22 11.30 16.78 11.75
CA LYS A 22 9.88 17.01 11.47
C LYS A 22 9.15 15.68 11.38
N GLU A 23 8.01 15.58 12.05
CA GLU A 23 7.14 14.41 11.96
C GLU A 23 6.66 14.22 10.51
N LEU A 24 6.72 12.97 10.03
CA LEU A 24 6.30 12.61 8.69
C LEU A 24 4.76 12.58 8.60
N GLU A 25 4.22 13.27 7.61
CA GLU A 25 2.81 13.17 7.28
C GLU A 25 2.55 11.90 6.45
N ARG A 26 1.29 11.46 6.39
CA ARG A 26 0.89 10.28 5.60
C ARG A 26 -0.32 10.55 4.72
N VAL A 27 -0.29 9.95 3.54
CA VAL A 27 -1.46 9.75 2.68
C VAL A 27 -1.90 8.30 2.82
N GLN A 28 -3.22 8.08 2.94
CA GLN A 28 -3.83 6.76 2.97
C GLN A 28 -4.95 6.68 1.93
N LEU A 29 -5.06 5.54 1.26
CA LEU A 29 -6.18 5.17 0.41
C LEU A 29 -6.71 3.80 0.82
N GLU A 30 -8.01 3.70 1.04
CA GLU A 30 -8.67 2.44 1.39
C GLU A 30 -9.32 1.87 0.13
N SER A 31 -9.25 0.54 -0.02
CA SER A 31 -9.87 -0.18 -1.12
C SER A 31 -10.24 -1.60 -0.71
N SER A 32 -10.49 -2.47 -1.68
CA SER A 32 -10.78 -3.88 -1.44
C SER A 32 -10.15 -4.76 -2.52
N ILE A 33 -9.68 -5.94 -2.11
CA ILE A 33 -9.18 -6.98 -3.00
C ILE A 33 -10.06 -8.23 -2.87
N PRO A 34 -10.01 -9.17 -3.84
CA PRO A 34 -10.70 -10.45 -3.69
C PRO A 34 -10.27 -11.18 -2.41
N ASP A 35 -11.23 -11.78 -1.71
CA ASP A 35 -10.97 -12.56 -0.50
C ASP A 35 -10.02 -13.74 -0.79
N GLY A 36 -9.14 -14.03 0.17
CA GLY A 36 -8.08 -15.05 0.07
C GLY A 36 -6.83 -14.62 -0.69
N GLN A 37 -6.74 -13.38 -1.17
CA GLN A 37 -5.54 -12.84 -1.84
C GLN A 37 -4.58 -12.12 -0.88
N GLU A 38 -4.97 -11.90 0.37
CA GLU A 38 -4.19 -11.10 1.32
C GLU A 38 -2.82 -11.72 1.59
N ASP A 39 -2.77 -13.03 1.80
CA ASP A 39 -1.51 -13.74 2.06
C ASP A 39 -0.57 -13.69 0.86
N ASN A 40 -1.11 -13.75 -0.36
CA ASN A 40 -0.32 -13.58 -1.59
C ASN A 40 0.25 -12.16 -1.67
N VAL A 41 -0.58 -11.15 -1.39
CA VAL A 41 -0.12 -9.76 -1.32
C VAL A 41 0.98 -9.61 -0.26
N ILE A 42 0.81 -10.14 0.94
CA ILE A 42 1.82 -10.06 2.01
C ILE A 42 3.12 -10.73 1.58
N ARG A 43 3.05 -11.96 1.07
CA ARG A 43 4.23 -12.78 0.75
C ARG A 43 5.04 -12.22 -0.41
N HIS A 44 4.38 -11.68 -1.44
CA HIS A 44 5.05 -11.32 -2.69
C HIS A 44 5.28 -9.83 -2.87
N THR A 45 4.62 -8.94 -2.12
CA THR A 45 4.76 -7.47 -2.28
C THR A 45 6.19 -6.98 -2.24
N SER A 46 6.98 -7.45 -1.27
CA SER A 46 8.38 -7.02 -1.18
C SER A 46 9.20 -7.48 -2.39
N GLU A 47 9.00 -8.72 -2.84
CA GLU A 47 9.74 -9.29 -3.97
C GLU A 47 9.43 -8.59 -5.29
N TRP A 48 8.15 -8.53 -5.69
CA TRP A 48 7.80 -7.96 -7.00
C TRP A 48 8.00 -6.45 -7.07
N SER A 49 7.92 -5.75 -5.92
CA SER A 49 8.20 -4.32 -5.85
C SER A 49 9.69 -4.00 -5.71
N ARG A 50 10.56 -5.02 -5.63
CA ARG A 50 12.00 -4.87 -5.37
C ARG A 50 12.28 -4.08 -4.08
N GLY A 51 11.50 -4.36 -3.04
CA GLY A 51 11.61 -3.71 -1.74
C GLY A 51 11.02 -2.30 -1.65
N LYS A 52 10.38 -1.78 -2.69
CA LYS A 52 9.74 -0.44 -2.66
C LYS A 52 8.52 -0.40 -1.75
N PHE A 53 7.82 -1.52 -1.63
CA PHE A 53 6.60 -1.65 -0.84
C PHE A 53 6.74 -2.80 0.17
N ARG A 54 6.08 -2.64 1.31
CA ARG A 54 5.91 -3.69 2.32
C ARG A 54 4.43 -3.93 2.57
N ALA A 55 4.04 -5.18 2.77
CA ALA A 55 2.66 -5.56 3.05
C ALA A 55 2.59 -6.29 4.40
N TYR A 56 1.61 -5.94 5.24
CA TYR A 56 1.42 -6.51 6.57
C TYR A 56 -0.01 -6.29 7.07
N TYR A 57 -0.47 -7.10 8.03
CA TYR A 57 -1.68 -6.79 8.78
C TYR A 57 -1.41 -5.75 9.86
N ASN A 58 -2.19 -4.67 9.89
CA ASN A 58 -2.10 -3.70 10.98
C ASN A 58 -2.81 -4.22 12.25
N LYS A 59 -2.75 -3.44 13.34
CA LYS A 59 -3.36 -3.80 14.64
C LYS A 59 -4.88 -4.04 14.60
N ARG A 60 -5.57 -3.62 13.52
CA ARG A 60 -7.00 -3.82 13.28
C ARG A 60 -7.27 -4.97 12.32
N SER A 61 -6.28 -5.81 12.05
CA SER A 61 -6.35 -6.93 11.09
C SER A 61 -6.73 -6.50 9.67
N VAL A 62 -6.41 -5.26 9.28
CA VAL A 62 -6.59 -4.78 7.91
C VAL A 62 -5.26 -4.91 7.18
N LEU A 63 -5.30 -5.54 6.00
CA LEU A 63 -4.14 -5.63 5.12
C LEU A 63 -3.68 -4.23 4.76
N THR A 64 -2.40 -3.95 4.97
CA THR A 64 -1.80 -2.63 4.72
C THR A 64 -0.59 -2.80 3.83
N VAL A 65 -0.54 -2.07 2.73
CA VAL A 65 0.61 -1.95 1.84
C VAL A 65 1.18 -0.55 1.97
N GLU A 66 2.44 -0.45 2.35
CA GLU A 66 3.09 0.83 2.64
C GLU A 66 4.34 1.03 1.78
N ALA A 67 4.50 2.24 1.26
CA ALA A 67 5.75 2.70 0.66
C ALA A 67 6.88 2.76 1.69
N VAL A 68 8.01 2.13 1.36
CA VAL A 68 9.20 2.15 2.21
C VAL A 68 9.87 3.53 2.17
N GLU A 69 9.88 4.17 1.00
CA GLU A 69 10.48 5.49 0.82
C GLU A 69 9.53 6.63 1.18
N VAL A 70 10.06 7.59 1.94
CA VAL A 70 9.39 8.85 2.26
C VAL A 70 9.44 9.78 1.04
N GLN A 71 8.30 10.34 0.67
CA GLN A 71 8.18 11.22 -0.47
C GLN A 71 8.47 12.68 -0.10
N LYS A 72 9.04 13.45 -1.02
CA LYS A 72 9.33 14.88 -0.84
C LYS A 72 8.11 15.80 -0.86
N SER A 73 6.93 15.25 -1.16
CA SER A 73 5.70 16.04 -1.08
C SER A 73 4.44 15.20 -0.99
N LYS A 74 3.38 15.83 -0.47
CA LYS A 74 2.02 15.29 -0.46
C LYS A 74 1.55 14.85 -1.86
N ARG A 75 1.89 15.64 -2.90
CA ARG A 75 1.50 15.31 -4.28
C ARG A 75 2.13 13.99 -4.74
N ARG A 76 3.42 13.79 -4.47
CA ARG A 76 4.12 12.55 -4.82
C ARG A 76 3.60 11.35 -4.01
N ALA A 77 3.33 11.54 -2.71
CA ALA A 77 2.73 10.48 -1.89
C ALA A 77 1.35 10.04 -2.41
N ASN A 78 0.48 10.99 -2.82
CA ASN A 78 -0.81 10.64 -3.43
C ASN A 78 -0.64 9.85 -4.74
N GLN A 79 0.27 10.27 -5.61
CA GLN A 79 0.55 9.56 -6.86
C GLN A 79 1.03 8.13 -6.59
N LEU A 80 1.94 7.98 -5.63
CA LEU A 80 2.49 6.68 -5.26
C LEU A 80 1.43 5.74 -4.68
N VAL A 81 0.55 6.24 -3.80
CA VAL A 81 -0.56 5.45 -3.24
C VAL A 81 -1.52 4.94 -4.33
N GLN A 82 -1.84 5.79 -5.33
CA GLN A 82 -2.66 5.38 -6.48
C GLN A 82 -1.94 4.37 -7.38
N GLU A 83 -0.61 4.49 -7.53
CA GLU A 83 0.21 3.54 -8.28
C GLU A 83 0.22 2.16 -7.61
N ILE A 84 0.43 2.13 -6.28
CA ILE A 84 0.40 0.89 -5.48
C ILE A 84 -0.96 0.20 -5.65
N GLN A 85 -2.06 0.94 -5.49
CA GLN A 85 -3.41 0.39 -5.67
C GLN A 85 -3.56 -0.25 -7.05
N ARG A 86 -3.27 0.49 -8.11
CA ARG A 86 -3.43 0.00 -9.49
C ARG A 86 -2.62 -1.28 -9.73
N LEU A 87 -1.40 -1.36 -9.20
CA LEU A 87 -0.54 -2.52 -9.35
C LEU A 87 -1.08 -3.75 -8.60
N ILE A 88 -1.57 -3.56 -7.37
CA ILE A 88 -2.18 -4.65 -6.59
C ILE A 88 -3.48 -5.12 -7.24
N ASP A 89 -4.34 -4.20 -7.68
CA ASP A 89 -5.60 -4.53 -8.34
C ASP A 89 -5.33 -5.35 -9.62
N GLN A 90 -4.35 -4.94 -10.44
CA GLN A 90 -3.96 -5.69 -11.64
C GLN A 90 -3.45 -7.10 -11.33
N ARG A 91 -2.64 -7.25 -10.28
CA ARG A 91 -2.05 -8.55 -9.90
C ARG A 91 -3.11 -9.50 -9.33
N THR A 92 -3.90 -9.01 -8.38
CA THR A 92 -4.97 -9.79 -7.74
C THR A 92 -6.06 -10.20 -8.73
N GLN A 93 -6.40 -9.35 -9.71
CA GLN A 93 -7.33 -9.73 -10.79
C GLN A 93 -6.73 -10.77 -11.74
N SER A 94 -5.41 -10.77 -11.95
CA SER A 94 -4.73 -11.77 -12.78
C SER A 94 -4.46 -13.10 -12.07
N GLY A 95 -4.79 -13.21 -10.78
CA GLY A 95 -4.51 -14.38 -9.94
C GLY A 95 -3.02 -14.61 -9.68
N LYS A 96 -2.20 -13.55 -9.82
CA LYS A 96 -0.73 -13.57 -9.66
C LYS A 96 -0.28 -12.95 -8.35
#